data_AF-A0A8M9QEA2-F1
#
_entry.id   AF-A0A8M9QEA2-F1
#
_cell.length_a   1.000
_cell.length_b   1.000
_cell.length_c   1.000
_cell.angle_alpha   90.00
_cell.angle_beta   90.00
_cell.angle_gamma   90.00
#
_symmetry.space_group_name_H-M   'P 1'
#
loop_
_entity.id
_entity.type
_entity.pdbx_description
1 polymer ?
#
loop_
_entity_poly.entity_id
_entity_poly.type
_entity_poly.pdbx_seq_one_letter_code
_entity_poly.pdbx_strand_id
1 'polypeptide(L)'
;MSSLEYTKKDCFASGTLSSASLKGTLTKFNSRRHKARKKISAQNKEEPEAECDVCRLSLLSCDNRNRTVRRILIACVISLLALLSAVAMDFNSSLAQWQATEASLEKLTSCSTNVTLALIAELQTLRKLSSSTVDKNKQETNSLIMLTANQCCTSTDLDSLGQPCDIELQEFCDHLQSNLSEMLNATWRGNFADANDTTVFTLAIEEILNTWGVKDIDVSLLQHNPTWTDVLALKLLLTAQELNYLKKVENQDEIWQVTALLTVLKDMSENLHQCWMENIDVDLNLTNVKDLLYTTSTSSEGSTDLALMNVQRCVHFRAGWSLKLKSRDISSSISLKVCLLTIACLIYPIVLLSFKQMTEWIQDYAQSLREKTEDLKRERRLAEDLLHQMLPKSVAKQLRQNKHFEAESYEKVLYL
;
A
#
# COMPACT_ATOMS: atom_id res chain seq x y z
N MET A 1 32.20 -15.75 -28.00
CA MET A 1 31.62 -17.03 -28.49
C MET A 1 30.73 -17.55 -27.39
N SER A 2 29.42 -17.77 -27.49
CA SER A 2 28.39 -17.47 -28.48
C SER A 2 27.06 -17.48 -27.70
N SER A 3 26.18 -16.54 -28.05
CA SER A 3 24.77 -16.48 -27.63
C SER A 3 23.99 -17.67 -28.18
N LEU A 4 23.03 -18.22 -27.43
CA LEU A 4 21.75 -18.63 -28.01
C LEU A 4 20.63 -18.71 -26.96
N GLU A 5 19.56 -17.99 -27.27
CA GLU A 5 18.24 -17.93 -26.66
C GLU A 5 17.52 -19.29 -26.67
N TYR A 6 16.56 -19.49 -25.77
CA TYR A 6 15.21 -19.92 -26.18
C TYR A 6 14.16 -19.64 -25.10
N THR A 7 13.06 -19.04 -25.56
CA THR A 7 11.85 -18.60 -24.85
C THR A 7 10.82 -19.74 -24.75
N LYS A 8 10.03 -19.80 -23.65
CA LYS A 8 8.58 -20.18 -23.67
C LYS A 8 7.89 -20.10 -22.28
N LYS A 9 6.78 -19.33 -22.21
CA LYS A 9 5.43 -19.68 -21.67
C LYS A 9 4.72 -18.52 -20.94
N ASP A 10 3.84 -17.85 -21.69
CA ASP A 10 2.42 -17.58 -21.45
C ASP A 10 1.89 -17.37 -20.01
N CYS A 11 1.28 -16.20 -19.78
CA CYS A 11 0.10 -16.02 -18.93
C CYS A 11 -0.84 -14.98 -19.59
N PHE A 12 -2.06 -15.43 -19.90
CA PHE A 12 -3.21 -14.67 -20.43
C PHE A 12 -4.15 -14.23 -19.29
N ALA A 13 -5.00 -13.22 -19.60
CA ALA A 13 -6.26 -12.82 -18.94
C ALA A 13 -6.10 -11.92 -17.68
N SER A 14 -6.78 -10.79 -17.47
CA SER A 14 -8.04 -10.20 -17.97
C SER A 14 -8.03 -8.67 -17.73
N GLY A 15 -8.51 -7.83 -18.66
CA GLY A 15 -9.78 -7.09 -18.52
C GLY A 15 -9.63 -5.76 -17.77
N THR A 16 -9.64 -4.57 -18.41
CA THR A 16 -10.81 -3.86 -18.96
C THR A 16 -10.28 -2.60 -19.69
N LEU A 17 -10.32 -2.54 -21.03
CA LEU A 17 -11.34 -1.91 -21.88
C LEU A 17 -11.70 -0.43 -21.57
N SER A 18 -11.03 0.51 -22.24
CA SER A 18 -11.70 1.54 -23.07
C SER A 18 -10.69 2.39 -23.85
N SER A 19 -10.35 1.92 -25.05
CA SER A 19 -9.66 2.69 -26.08
C SER A 19 -10.36 2.44 -27.41
N ALA A 20 -11.60 2.94 -27.53
CA ALA A 20 -12.36 2.87 -28.76
C ALA A 20 -13.28 4.09 -28.86
N SER A 21 -12.91 5.03 -29.73
CA SER A 21 -13.78 5.88 -30.55
C SER A 21 -13.13 7.26 -30.77
N LEU A 22 -12.07 7.25 -31.59
CA LEU A 22 -11.48 8.44 -32.21
C LEU A 22 -11.84 8.38 -33.70
N LYS A 23 -13.13 8.41 -34.01
CA LYS A 23 -13.67 8.37 -35.38
C LYS A 23 -15.10 8.90 -35.39
N GLY A 24 -15.23 10.22 -35.38
CA GLY A 24 -16.51 10.90 -35.55
C GLY A 24 -16.34 12.38 -35.26
N THR A 25 -16.78 13.24 -36.17
CA THR A 25 -16.82 14.72 -36.03
C THR A 25 -15.63 15.52 -36.58
N LEU A 26 -14.97 15.06 -37.66
CA LEU A 26 -13.99 15.87 -38.42
C LEU A 26 -14.42 16.21 -39.87
N THR A 27 -15.66 15.93 -40.27
CA THR A 27 -16.16 16.17 -41.64
C THR A 27 -17.16 17.33 -41.79
N LYS A 28 -17.39 18.16 -40.76
CA LYS A 28 -18.37 19.28 -40.83
C LYS A 28 -17.81 20.70 -40.85
N PHE A 29 -16.48 20.88 -40.81
CA PHE A 29 -15.84 22.21 -40.82
C PHE A 29 -15.34 22.69 -42.20
N ASN A 30 -15.30 21.82 -43.22
CA ASN A 30 -14.82 22.18 -44.56
C ASN A 30 -15.89 22.68 -45.55
N SER A 31 -17.19 22.64 -45.23
CA SER A 31 -18.25 23.11 -46.15
C SER A 31 -18.64 24.60 -46.02
N ARG A 32 -18.15 25.31 -44.98
CA ARG A 32 -18.42 26.75 -44.81
C ARG A 32 -17.38 27.68 -45.48
N ARG A 33 -16.26 27.16 -45.98
CA ARG A 33 -15.23 27.96 -46.68
C ARG A 33 -15.43 28.08 -48.19
N HIS A 34 -16.31 27.29 -48.81
CA HIS A 34 -16.54 27.34 -50.27
C HIS A 34 -17.76 28.17 -50.71
N LYS A 35 -18.56 28.73 -49.78
CA LYS A 35 -19.80 29.47 -50.12
C LYS A 35 -19.70 31.01 -50.08
N ALA A 36 -18.54 31.57 -49.71
CA ALA A 36 -18.30 33.02 -49.70
C ALA A 36 -17.53 33.55 -50.94
N ARG A 37 -17.27 32.70 -51.95
CA ARG A 37 -16.39 33.02 -53.09
C ARG A 37 -17.12 33.18 -54.44
N LYS A 38 -18.42 33.50 -54.43
CA LYS A 38 -19.26 33.51 -55.65
C LYS A 38 -20.15 34.76 -55.84
N LYS A 39 -19.74 35.91 -55.30
CA LYS A 39 -20.43 37.21 -55.51
C LYS A 39 -19.42 38.34 -55.70
N ILE A 40 -18.70 38.33 -56.82
CA ILE A 40 -18.07 39.53 -57.39
C ILE A 40 -18.23 39.41 -58.90
N SER A 41 -19.27 40.05 -59.41
CA SER A 41 -19.51 40.26 -60.84
C SER A 41 -19.43 41.76 -61.09
N ALA A 42 -18.49 42.11 -61.96
CA ALA A 42 -18.48 43.26 -62.86
C ALA A 42 -18.68 44.67 -62.24
N GLN A 43 -17.58 45.36 -61.97
CA GLN A 43 -17.44 46.75 -62.44
C GLN A 43 -15.96 47.13 -62.63
N ASN A 44 -15.69 47.68 -63.81
CA ASN A 44 -14.41 48.17 -64.31
C ASN A 44 -13.73 49.24 -63.43
N LYS A 45 -12.40 49.12 -63.29
CA LYS A 45 -11.34 50.15 -63.41
C LYS A 45 -10.29 50.10 -62.28
N GLU A 46 -9.04 50.13 -62.74
CA GLU A 46 -7.79 50.51 -62.05
C GLU A 46 -7.13 49.47 -61.11
N GLU A 47 -6.15 48.75 -61.67
CA GLU A 47 -5.00 48.17 -60.95
C GLU A 47 -4.37 49.23 -60.03
N PRO A 48 -3.94 48.87 -58.79
CA PRO A 48 -2.63 48.24 -58.68
C PRO A 48 -2.40 47.32 -57.45
N GLU A 49 -1.23 46.65 -57.52
CA GLU A 49 -0.40 46.16 -56.41
C GLU A 49 -0.56 44.69 -55.98
N ALA A 50 0.42 43.91 -56.45
CA ALA A 50 0.78 42.60 -55.93
C ALA A 50 1.19 42.72 -54.45
N GLU A 51 0.20 42.57 -53.57
CA GLU A 51 0.37 42.45 -52.13
C GLU A 51 0.89 41.04 -51.83
N CYS A 52 2.11 40.95 -51.29
CA CYS A 52 2.73 39.69 -50.84
C CYS A 52 1.80 38.95 -49.87
N ASP A 53 1.13 37.91 -50.38
CA ASP A 53 0.15 37.06 -49.68
C ASP A 53 0.79 36.09 -48.64
N VAL A 54 1.93 36.45 -48.05
CA VAL A 54 2.69 35.59 -47.11
C VAL A 54 2.26 35.78 -45.64
N CYS A 55 1.38 36.73 -45.32
CA CYS A 55 0.95 36.97 -43.92
C CYS A 55 -0.56 36.79 -43.66
N ARG A 56 -1.22 35.83 -44.31
CA ARG A 56 -2.55 35.37 -43.87
C ARG A 56 -2.46 34.41 -42.67
N LEU A 57 -1.93 34.89 -41.54
CA LEU A 57 -2.37 34.45 -40.21
C LEU A 57 -3.34 35.50 -39.63
N SER A 58 -4.39 35.78 -40.38
CA SER A 58 -5.50 36.59 -39.89
C SER A 58 -6.37 35.74 -38.96
N LEU A 59 -6.46 36.17 -37.70
CA LEU A 59 -7.45 35.79 -36.69
C LEU A 59 -7.28 34.41 -36.00
N LEU A 60 -6.27 34.28 -35.14
CA LEU A 60 -6.57 33.76 -33.79
C LEU A 60 -6.73 34.95 -32.85
N SER A 61 -7.98 35.26 -32.51
CA SER A 61 -8.34 36.21 -31.45
C SER A 61 -7.53 35.91 -30.19
N CYS A 62 -6.85 36.91 -29.64
CA CYS A 62 -6.06 36.81 -28.40
C CYS A 62 -6.84 36.19 -27.23
N ASP A 63 -8.17 36.28 -27.24
CA ASP A 63 -9.03 35.69 -26.21
C ASP A 63 -9.08 34.14 -26.24
N ASN A 64 -8.84 33.53 -27.41
CA ASN A 64 -8.87 32.07 -27.55
C ASN A 64 -7.56 31.40 -27.09
N ARG A 65 -6.46 32.16 -27.00
CA ARG A 65 -5.11 31.66 -26.69
C ARG A 65 -4.92 31.41 -25.19
N ASN A 66 -5.50 32.25 -24.34
CA ASN A 66 -5.51 32.01 -22.90
C ASN A 66 -6.39 30.78 -22.54
N ARG A 67 -7.45 30.54 -23.31
CA ARG A 67 -8.32 29.37 -23.13
C ARG A 67 -7.59 28.05 -23.39
N THR A 68 -6.69 27.96 -24.36
CA THR A 68 -5.94 26.72 -24.62
C THR A 68 -4.93 26.43 -23.52
N VAL A 69 -4.16 27.42 -23.06
CA VAL A 69 -3.22 27.25 -21.94
C VAL A 69 -3.97 26.86 -20.66
N ARG A 70 -5.09 27.55 -20.36
CA ARG A 70 -5.93 27.21 -19.21
C ARG A 70 -6.50 25.79 -19.29
N ARG A 71 -6.93 25.34 -20.47
CA ARG A 71 -7.40 23.95 -20.67
C ARG A 71 -6.30 22.92 -20.44
N ILE A 72 -5.08 23.18 -20.92
CA ILE A 72 -3.91 22.31 -20.68
C ILE A 72 -3.62 22.25 -19.18
N LEU A 73 -3.53 23.39 -18.51
CA LEU A 73 -3.29 23.45 -17.06
C LEU A 73 -4.36 22.70 -16.27
N ILE A 74 -5.65 22.89 -16.61
CA ILE A 74 -6.75 22.16 -15.96
C ILE A 74 -6.62 20.65 -16.19
N ALA A 75 -6.35 20.21 -17.43
CA ALA A 75 -6.20 18.80 -17.76
C ALA A 75 -5.02 18.18 -16.99
N CYS A 76 -3.91 18.88 -16.90
CA CYS A 76 -2.76 18.43 -16.11
C CYS A 76 -3.16 18.33 -14.63
N VAL A 77 -3.84 19.33 -14.05
CA VAL A 77 -4.21 19.33 -12.61
C VAL A 77 -5.15 18.17 -12.30
N ILE A 78 -6.11 17.89 -13.18
CA ILE A 78 -6.99 16.71 -13.04
C ILE A 78 -6.18 15.41 -13.09
N SER A 79 -5.21 15.30 -14.01
CA SER A 79 -4.30 14.14 -14.08
C SER A 79 -3.47 13.97 -12.81
N LEU A 80 -2.98 15.07 -12.22
CA LEU A 80 -2.25 15.02 -10.96
C LEU A 80 -3.15 14.51 -9.84
N LEU A 81 -4.35 15.08 -9.69
CA LEU A 81 -5.29 14.67 -8.65
C LEU A 81 -5.68 13.20 -8.78
N ALA A 82 -5.86 12.70 -10.01
CA ALA A 82 -6.11 11.29 -10.27
C ALA A 82 -4.93 10.41 -9.81
N LEU A 83 -3.69 10.78 -10.16
CA LEU A 83 -2.49 10.07 -9.72
C LEU A 83 -2.33 10.10 -8.19
N LEU A 84 -2.56 11.25 -7.56
CA LEU A 84 -2.51 11.38 -6.11
C LEU A 84 -3.57 10.51 -5.43
N SER A 85 -4.79 10.44 -5.99
CA SER A 85 -5.84 9.59 -5.44
C SER A 85 -5.50 8.10 -5.54
N ALA A 86 -4.93 7.65 -6.68
CA ALA A 86 -4.50 6.27 -6.85
C ALA A 86 -3.39 5.90 -5.86
N VAL A 87 -2.35 6.74 -5.77
CA VAL A 87 -1.24 6.51 -4.83
C VAL A 87 -1.70 6.59 -3.37
N ALA A 88 -2.64 7.46 -3.04
CA ALA A 88 -3.20 7.56 -1.69
C ALA A 88 -3.98 6.30 -1.29
N MET A 89 -4.74 5.70 -2.21
CA MET A 89 -5.44 4.42 -1.96
C MET A 89 -4.45 3.27 -1.74
N ASP A 90 -3.40 3.19 -2.56
CA ASP A 90 -2.34 2.18 -2.42
C ASP A 90 -1.50 2.39 -1.14
N PHE A 91 -1.29 3.65 -0.75
CA PHE A 91 -0.61 4.00 0.49
C PHE A 91 -1.45 3.61 1.71
N ASN A 92 -2.74 3.93 1.70
CA ASN A 92 -3.65 3.64 2.81
C ASN A 92 -3.77 2.12 3.04
N SER A 93 -3.87 1.33 1.98
CA SER A 93 -3.88 -0.14 2.09
C SER A 93 -2.55 -0.68 2.63
N SER A 94 -1.41 -0.13 2.17
CA SER A 94 -0.08 -0.51 2.68
C SER A 94 0.10 -0.13 4.16
N LEU A 95 -0.42 1.03 4.57
CA LEU A 95 -0.36 1.52 5.94
C LEU A 95 -1.24 0.67 6.87
N ALA A 96 -2.46 0.36 6.45
CA ALA A 96 -3.35 -0.53 7.21
C ALA A 96 -2.72 -1.94 7.37
N GLN A 97 -2.09 -2.46 6.32
CA GLN A 97 -1.36 -3.73 6.39
C GLN A 97 -0.16 -3.64 7.35
N TRP A 98 0.58 -2.54 7.34
CA TRP A 98 1.71 -2.31 8.25
C TRP A 98 1.25 -2.25 9.71
N GLN A 99 0.22 -1.46 10.02
CA GLN A 99 -0.37 -1.37 11.36
C GLN A 99 -0.89 -2.73 11.85
N ALA A 100 -1.53 -3.51 10.97
CA ALA A 100 -1.98 -4.86 11.30
C ALA A 100 -0.79 -5.82 11.58
N THR A 101 0.32 -5.72 10.83
CA THR A 101 1.52 -6.51 11.12
C THR A 101 2.19 -6.11 12.43
N GLU A 102 2.26 -4.80 12.71
CA GLU A 102 2.87 -4.28 13.92
C GLU A 102 2.05 -4.67 15.16
N ALA A 103 0.73 -4.51 15.12
CA ALA A 103 -0.16 -4.97 16.20
C ALA A 103 -0.07 -6.48 16.45
N SER A 104 0.04 -7.29 15.38
CA SER A 104 0.23 -8.75 15.53
C SER A 104 1.60 -9.10 16.12
N LEU A 105 2.65 -8.36 15.74
CA LEU A 105 4.00 -8.52 16.26
C LEU A 105 4.02 -8.15 17.74
N GLU A 106 3.56 -6.95 18.08
CA GLU A 106 3.46 -6.45 19.45
C GLU A 106 2.71 -7.44 20.35
N LYS A 107 1.57 -7.99 19.90
CA LYS A 107 0.85 -8.98 20.70
C LYS A 107 1.65 -10.26 20.93
N LEU A 108 2.33 -10.77 19.90
CA LEU A 108 3.13 -11.99 19.97
C LEU A 108 4.39 -11.81 20.83
N THR A 109 5.00 -10.63 20.76
CA THR A 109 6.27 -10.32 21.41
C THR A 109 6.12 -9.64 22.75
N SER A 110 4.89 -9.23 23.11
CA SER A 110 4.55 -8.60 24.37
C SER A 110 5.04 -9.41 25.57
N CYS A 111 5.43 -8.69 26.62
CA CYS A 111 5.85 -9.31 27.87
C CYS A 111 4.74 -10.17 28.49
N SER A 112 3.47 -9.76 28.35
CA SER A 112 2.33 -10.57 28.82
C SER A 112 2.29 -11.95 28.16
N THR A 113 2.48 -12.03 26.84
CA THR A 113 2.56 -13.30 26.12
C THR A 113 3.77 -14.12 26.55
N ASN A 114 4.93 -13.50 26.76
CA ASN A 114 6.10 -14.23 27.24
C ASN A 114 5.88 -14.81 28.65
N VAL A 115 5.30 -14.02 29.56
CA VAL A 115 4.94 -14.45 30.92
C VAL A 115 3.90 -15.57 30.89
N THR A 116 2.86 -15.49 30.05
CA THR A 116 1.84 -16.56 29.97
C THR A 116 2.44 -17.85 29.42
N LEU A 117 3.27 -17.79 28.39
CA LEU A 117 3.94 -18.97 27.83
C LEU A 117 4.88 -19.61 28.86
N ALA A 118 5.68 -18.81 29.57
CA ALA A 118 6.57 -19.28 30.62
C ALA A 118 5.79 -19.90 31.78
N LEU A 119 4.73 -19.23 32.24
CA LEU A 119 3.89 -19.70 33.34
C LEU A 119 3.19 -21.02 32.97
N ILE A 120 2.60 -21.13 31.77
CA ILE A 120 1.97 -22.37 31.33
C ILE A 120 2.99 -23.51 31.24
N ALA A 121 4.18 -23.24 30.68
CA ALA A 121 5.24 -24.24 30.60
C ALA A 121 5.67 -24.74 31.99
N GLU A 122 5.87 -23.84 32.96
CA GLU A 122 6.22 -24.20 34.33
C GLU A 122 5.08 -24.93 35.06
N LEU A 123 3.82 -24.54 34.86
CA LEU A 123 2.68 -25.26 35.43
C LEU A 123 2.55 -26.67 34.83
N GLN A 124 2.84 -26.83 33.54
CA GLN A 124 2.86 -28.14 32.88
C GLN A 124 4.01 -29.03 33.39
N THR A 125 5.21 -28.48 33.62
CA THR A 125 6.33 -29.23 34.21
C THR A 125 6.01 -29.65 35.66
N LEU A 126 5.45 -28.74 36.46
CA LEU A 126 5.03 -29.02 37.83
C LEU A 126 3.91 -30.06 37.89
N ARG A 127 2.94 -30.01 36.97
CA ARG A 127 1.86 -31.00 36.84
C ARG A 127 2.42 -32.40 36.58
N LYS A 128 3.40 -32.54 35.68
CA LYS A 128 4.09 -33.82 35.42
C LYS A 128 4.82 -34.33 36.66
N LEU A 129 5.52 -33.45 37.38
CA LEU A 129 6.24 -33.83 38.59
C LEU A 129 5.28 -34.26 39.72
N SER A 130 4.17 -33.53 39.90
CA SER A 130 3.15 -33.85 40.90
C SER A 130 2.47 -35.20 40.63
N SER A 131 2.26 -35.59 39.37
CA SER A 131 1.72 -36.92 39.03
C SER A 131 2.58 -38.09 39.54
N SER A 132 3.87 -37.85 39.78
CA SER A 132 4.81 -38.85 40.31
C SER A 132 4.97 -38.83 41.84
N THR A 133 4.47 -37.79 42.52
CA THR A 133 4.64 -37.61 43.97
C THR A 133 3.29 -37.76 44.66
N VAL A 134 3.05 -38.92 45.26
CA VAL A 134 1.90 -39.16 46.15
C VAL A 134 2.09 -38.31 47.40
N ASP A 135 1.08 -37.53 47.79
CA ASP A 135 1.00 -36.70 49.02
C ASP A 135 1.69 -35.32 49.01
N LYS A 136 1.28 -34.40 48.13
CA LYS A 136 1.40 -32.96 48.45
C LYS A 136 0.07 -32.44 48.98
N ASN A 137 0.13 -31.61 50.02
CA ASN A 137 -1.07 -30.98 50.55
C ASN A 137 -1.59 -29.95 49.52
N LYS A 138 -2.92 -29.87 49.30
CA LYS A 138 -3.56 -28.87 48.41
C LYS A 138 -3.13 -27.41 48.70
N GLN A 139 -2.76 -27.12 49.94
CA GLN A 139 -2.25 -25.80 50.32
C GLN A 139 -0.84 -25.53 49.76
N GLU A 140 -0.01 -26.57 49.64
CA GLU A 140 1.31 -26.48 49.02
C GLU A 140 1.22 -26.35 47.50
N THR A 141 0.24 -26.99 46.86
CA THR A 141 0.01 -26.81 45.42
C THR A 141 -0.46 -25.39 45.10
N ASN A 142 -1.36 -24.84 45.91
CA ASN A 142 -1.84 -23.45 45.72
C ASN A 142 -0.71 -22.43 45.94
N SER A 143 0.10 -22.60 46.98
CA SER A 143 1.24 -21.72 47.23
C SER A 143 2.29 -21.83 46.13
N LEU A 144 2.51 -23.03 45.58
CA LEU A 144 3.42 -23.25 44.47
C LEU A 144 2.96 -22.55 43.19
N ILE A 145 1.67 -22.61 42.85
CA ILE A 145 1.10 -21.91 41.69
C ILE A 145 1.29 -20.39 41.83
N MET A 146 0.95 -19.82 42.99
CA MET A 146 1.13 -18.38 43.25
C MET A 146 2.60 -17.96 43.25
N LEU A 147 3.49 -18.77 43.81
CA LEU A 147 4.93 -18.51 43.79
C LEU A 147 5.47 -18.50 42.36
N THR A 148 5.04 -19.48 41.54
CA THR A 148 5.46 -19.59 40.13
C THR A 148 4.95 -18.38 39.33
N ALA A 149 3.70 -17.96 39.52
CA ALA A 149 3.16 -16.77 38.90
C ALA A 149 3.95 -15.50 39.26
N ASN A 150 4.31 -15.34 40.54
CA ASN A 150 5.12 -14.21 40.99
C ASN A 150 6.55 -14.26 40.41
N GLN A 151 7.16 -15.44 40.34
CA GLN A 151 8.48 -15.62 39.75
C GLN A 151 8.48 -15.29 38.25
N CYS A 152 7.48 -15.72 37.48
CA CYS A 152 7.37 -15.38 36.06
C CYS A 152 7.16 -13.87 35.84
N CYS A 153 6.36 -13.22 36.70
CA CYS A 153 6.15 -11.78 36.66
C CYS A 153 7.39 -10.95 37.01
N THR A 154 8.25 -11.45 37.90
CA THR A 154 9.48 -10.74 38.34
C THR A 154 10.72 -11.05 37.49
N SER A 155 10.72 -12.15 36.75
CA SER A 155 11.87 -12.56 35.92
C SER A 155 11.85 -11.97 34.51
N THR A 156 10.73 -11.38 34.09
CA THR A 156 10.56 -10.88 32.72
C THR A 156 10.80 -9.37 32.67
N ASP A 157 12.08 -8.97 32.61
CA ASP A 157 12.45 -7.54 32.49
C ASP A 157 12.42 -7.04 31.03
N LEU A 158 12.54 -7.96 30.07
CA LEU A 158 12.70 -7.66 28.65
C LEU A 158 11.69 -8.44 27.80
N ASP A 159 11.13 -7.77 26.80
CA ASP A 159 10.33 -8.41 25.76
C ASP A 159 11.23 -9.24 24.81
N SER A 160 10.62 -9.99 23.89
CA SER A 160 11.38 -10.80 22.92
C SER A 160 12.16 -9.98 21.87
N LEU A 161 12.01 -8.65 21.84
CA LEU A 161 12.83 -7.73 21.04
C LEU A 161 13.97 -7.06 21.84
N GLY A 162 14.04 -7.27 23.15
CA GLY A 162 15.02 -6.64 24.04
C GLY A 162 14.63 -5.23 24.51
N GLN A 163 13.34 -4.89 24.49
CA GLN A 163 12.79 -3.66 25.08
C GLN A 163 12.35 -3.92 26.52
N PRO A 164 12.51 -2.95 27.44
CA PRO A 164 12.04 -3.11 28.82
C PRO A 164 10.52 -3.25 28.83
N CYS A 165 10.02 -4.14 29.67
CA CYS A 165 8.58 -4.30 29.86
C CYS A 165 8.01 -3.07 30.59
N ASP A 166 7.14 -2.32 29.91
CA ASP A 166 6.48 -1.13 30.46
C ASP A 166 5.39 -1.49 31.50
N ILE A 167 4.78 -0.46 32.09
CA ILE A 167 3.74 -0.50 33.15
C ILE A 167 2.61 -1.51 32.86
N GLU A 168 2.30 -1.78 31.58
CA GLU A 168 1.30 -2.76 31.16
C GLU A 168 1.57 -4.18 31.70
N LEU A 169 2.84 -4.57 31.87
CA LEU A 169 3.17 -5.88 32.44
C LEU A 169 2.74 -5.97 33.90
N GLN A 170 2.92 -4.88 34.66
CA GLN A 170 2.55 -4.84 36.07
C GLN A 170 1.03 -4.95 36.22
N GLU A 171 0.26 -4.20 35.43
CA GLU A 171 -1.20 -4.30 35.41
C GLU A 171 -1.68 -5.70 35.03
N PHE A 172 -1.04 -6.32 34.02
CA PHE A 172 -1.33 -7.69 33.62
C PHE A 172 -1.02 -8.69 34.75
N CYS A 173 0.13 -8.56 35.40
CA CYS A 173 0.55 -9.42 36.49
C CYS A 173 -0.35 -9.27 37.73
N ASP A 174 -0.74 -8.05 38.09
CA ASP A 174 -1.68 -7.79 39.19
C ASP A 174 -3.06 -8.40 38.88
N HIS A 175 -3.54 -8.26 37.65
CA HIS A 175 -4.80 -8.87 37.22
C HIS A 175 -4.74 -10.40 37.22
N LEU A 176 -3.66 -10.98 36.68
CA LEU A 176 -3.42 -12.43 36.63
C LEU A 176 -3.36 -13.03 38.04
N GLN A 177 -2.60 -12.40 38.95
CA GLN A 177 -2.48 -12.85 40.33
C GLN A 177 -3.81 -12.73 41.09
N SER A 178 -4.58 -11.67 40.83
CA SER A 178 -5.92 -11.50 41.41
C SER A 178 -6.87 -12.63 40.96
N ASN A 179 -6.94 -12.90 39.65
CA ASN A 179 -7.84 -13.94 39.12
C ASN A 179 -7.43 -15.34 39.59
N LEU A 180 -6.12 -15.64 39.60
CA LEU A 180 -5.61 -16.91 40.13
C LEU A 180 -5.92 -17.05 41.63
N SER A 181 -5.74 -15.99 42.42
CA SER A 181 -6.07 -15.99 43.85
C SER A 181 -7.57 -16.22 44.08
N GLU A 182 -8.44 -15.56 43.30
CA GLU A 182 -9.89 -15.75 43.38
C GLU A 182 -10.29 -17.19 43.02
N MET A 183 -9.77 -17.72 41.92
CA MET A 183 -9.99 -19.11 41.48
C MET A 183 -9.51 -20.13 42.51
N LEU A 184 -8.30 -19.94 43.08
CA LEU A 184 -7.75 -20.84 44.09
C LEU A 184 -8.57 -20.80 45.39
N ASN A 185 -9.05 -19.63 45.80
CA ASN A 185 -9.95 -19.47 46.95
C ASN A 185 -11.32 -20.12 46.72
N ALA A 186 -11.86 -20.00 45.50
CA ALA A 186 -13.12 -20.63 45.11
C ALA A 186 -12.99 -22.16 45.09
N THR A 187 -11.89 -22.69 44.53
CA THR A 187 -11.58 -24.13 44.49
C THR A 187 -11.44 -24.70 45.90
N TRP A 188 -10.89 -23.92 46.83
CA TRP A 188 -10.76 -24.31 48.24
C TRP A 188 -12.11 -24.33 48.99
N ARG A 189 -13.05 -23.44 48.62
CA ARG A 189 -14.39 -23.34 49.25
C ARG A 189 -15.43 -24.26 48.62
N GLY A 190 -15.24 -24.67 47.36
CA GLY A 190 -16.19 -25.46 46.58
C GLY A 190 -16.10 -26.98 46.83
N ASN A 191 -17.14 -27.70 46.39
CA ASN A 191 -17.36 -29.16 46.53
C ASN A 191 -16.29 -30.07 45.87
N PHE A 192 -15.13 -29.54 45.48
CA PHE A 192 -14.01 -30.29 44.91
C PHE A 192 -13.11 -30.89 46.00
N ALA A 193 -13.70 -31.37 47.09
CA ALA A 193 -12.98 -32.07 48.15
C ALA A 193 -12.19 -33.29 47.59
N ASP A 194 -12.66 -33.88 46.49
CA ASP A 194 -12.05 -35.04 45.82
C ASP A 194 -11.19 -34.69 44.59
N ALA A 195 -10.98 -33.40 44.30
CA ALA A 195 -10.14 -32.97 43.18
C ALA A 195 -8.66 -33.32 43.44
N ASN A 196 -8.11 -34.23 42.64
CA ASN A 196 -6.68 -34.56 42.60
C ASN A 196 -5.84 -33.31 42.26
N ASP A 197 -4.59 -33.22 42.74
CA ASP A 197 -3.65 -32.12 42.44
C ASP A 197 -3.57 -31.79 40.94
N THR A 198 -3.66 -32.82 40.09
CA THR A 198 -3.68 -32.68 38.62
C THR A 198 -4.82 -31.81 38.10
N THR A 199 -5.97 -31.80 38.77
CA THR A 199 -7.13 -30.96 38.40
C THR A 199 -6.92 -29.49 38.78
N VAL A 200 -6.22 -29.22 39.88
CA VAL A 200 -5.92 -27.84 40.31
C VAL A 200 -5.00 -27.15 39.30
N PHE A 201 -3.96 -27.84 38.81
CA PHE A 201 -3.09 -27.31 37.76
C PHE A 201 -3.86 -27.05 36.46
N THR A 202 -4.73 -27.96 36.05
CA THR A 202 -5.49 -27.79 34.81
C THR A 202 -6.48 -26.63 34.90
N LEU A 203 -7.15 -26.45 36.05
CA LEU A 203 -8.01 -25.28 36.29
C LEU A 203 -7.22 -23.97 36.25
N ALA A 204 -6.04 -23.94 36.86
CA ALA A 204 -5.15 -22.78 36.81
C ALA A 204 -4.73 -22.43 35.37
N ILE A 205 -4.38 -23.44 34.56
CA ILE A 205 -4.00 -23.22 33.16
C ILE A 205 -5.21 -22.76 32.34
N GLU A 206 -6.40 -23.33 32.56
CA GLU A 206 -7.62 -22.87 31.88
C GLU A 206 -7.92 -21.40 32.21
N GLU A 207 -7.75 -20.98 33.46
CA GLU A 207 -7.95 -19.59 33.87
C GLU A 207 -6.91 -18.64 33.25
N ILE A 208 -5.66 -19.08 33.13
CA ILE A 208 -4.61 -18.33 32.42
C ILE A 208 -4.95 -18.21 30.93
N LEU A 209 -5.48 -19.26 30.31
CA LEU A 209 -5.91 -19.23 28.91
C LEU A 209 -7.15 -18.35 28.70
N ASN A 210 -8.08 -18.32 29.66
CA ASN A 210 -9.24 -17.43 29.64
C ASN A 210 -8.79 -15.96 29.73
N THR A 211 -7.91 -15.62 30.68
CA THR A 211 -7.37 -14.26 30.85
C THR A 211 -6.51 -13.78 29.67
N TRP A 212 -5.82 -14.70 28.99
CA TRP A 212 -5.07 -14.38 27.77
C TRP A 212 -5.96 -14.17 26.53
N GLY A 213 -7.27 -14.35 26.67
CA GLY A 213 -8.28 -14.07 25.65
C GLY A 213 -8.27 -15.10 24.52
N VAL A 214 -8.28 -16.40 24.86
CA VAL A 214 -8.37 -17.48 23.86
C VAL A 214 -9.82 -17.80 23.47
N LYS A 215 -10.81 -17.46 24.31
CA LYS A 215 -12.23 -17.66 23.97
C LYS A 215 -12.79 -16.60 22.99
N ASP A 216 -12.18 -15.43 22.92
CA ASP A 216 -12.55 -14.34 21.99
C ASP A 216 -11.84 -14.46 20.63
N ILE A 217 -11.56 -15.68 20.14
CA ILE A 217 -11.01 -15.84 18.79
C ILE A 217 -12.11 -15.52 17.79
N ASP A 218 -12.14 -14.26 17.37
CA ASP A 218 -12.89 -13.80 16.22
C ASP A 218 -12.27 -14.41 14.96
N VAL A 219 -12.76 -15.58 14.57
CA VAL A 219 -12.42 -16.22 13.28
C VAL A 219 -12.70 -15.25 12.11
N SER A 220 -13.59 -14.28 12.30
CA SER A 220 -13.84 -13.17 11.37
C SER A 220 -12.61 -12.28 11.12
N LEU A 221 -11.68 -12.19 12.06
CA LEU A 221 -10.43 -11.43 11.94
C LEU A 221 -9.48 -12.06 10.92
N LEU A 222 -9.48 -13.40 10.81
CA LEU A 222 -8.67 -14.14 9.83
C LEU A 222 -9.06 -13.83 8.39
N GLN A 223 -10.35 -13.54 8.15
CA GLN A 223 -10.82 -13.24 6.79
C GLN A 223 -10.29 -11.90 6.26
N HIS A 224 -10.03 -10.94 7.15
CA HIS A 224 -9.62 -9.59 6.78
C HIS A 224 -8.12 -9.37 6.93
N ASN A 225 -7.47 -10.03 7.90
CA ASN A 225 -6.06 -9.81 8.21
C ASN A 225 -5.32 -11.15 8.41
N PRO A 226 -4.68 -11.70 7.35
CA PRO A 226 -3.92 -12.96 7.45
C PRO A 226 -2.66 -12.83 8.33
N THR A 227 -2.33 -11.64 8.83
CA THR A 227 -1.18 -11.42 9.72
C THR A 227 -1.40 -11.98 11.13
N TRP A 228 -2.67 -12.18 11.51
CA TRP A 228 -3.04 -12.73 12.82
C TRP A 228 -3.01 -14.26 12.88
N THR A 229 -2.76 -14.93 11.75
CA THR A 229 -2.72 -16.41 11.69
C THR A 229 -1.74 -17.00 12.67
N ASP A 230 -0.56 -16.39 12.83
CA ASP A 230 0.50 -16.92 13.68
C ASP A 230 0.20 -16.72 15.18
N VAL A 231 -0.41 -15.59 15.54
CA VAL A 231 -0.86 -15.30 16.91
C VAL A 231 -1.98 -16.27 17.31
N LEU A 232 -2.93 -16.50 16.40
CA LEU A 232 -4.03 -17.43 16.61
C LEU A 232 -3.56 -18.88 16.63
N ALA A 233 -2.62 -19.25 15.77
CA ALA A 233 -1.97 -20.55 15.79
C ALA A 233 -1.33 -20.83 17.14
N LEU A 234 -0.59 -19.87 17.71
CA LEU A 234 0.03 -20.01 19.02
C LEU A 234 -1.00 -20.21 20.13
N LYS A 235 -2.06 -19.40 20.15
CA LYS A 235 -3.16 -19.52 21.13
C LYS A 235 -3.85 -20.88 21.04
N LEU A 236 -4.13 -21.35 19.82
CA LEU A 236 -4.80 -22.63 19.59
C LEU A 236 -3.89 -23.84 19.83
N LEU A 237 -2.58 -23.72 19.65
CA LEU A 237 -1.64 -24.77 20.03
C LEU A 237 -1.65 -25.00 21.55
N LEU A 238 -1.72 -23.92 22.34
CA LEU A 238 -1.80 -24.00 23.79
C LEU A 238 -3.11 -24.64 24.28
N THR A 239 -4.26 -24.25 23.70
CA THR A 239 -5.53 -24.92 24.03
C THR A 239 -5.57 -26.35 23.55
N ALA A 240 -5.00 -26.66 22.38
CA ALA A 240 -4.88 -28.04 21.90
C ALA A 240 -4.01 -28.88 22.85
N GLN A 241 -2.95 -28.33 23.43
CA GLN A 241 -2.11 -29.03 24.41
C GLN A 241 -2.89 -29.35 25.69
N GLU A 242 -3.64 -28.38 26.22
CA GLU A 242 -4.47 -28.60 27.41
C GLU A 242 -5.63 -29.56 27.13
N LEU A 243 -6.27 -29.47 25.97
CA LEU A 243 -7.31 -30.41 25.55
C LEU A 243 -6.76 -31.81 25.31
N ASN A 244 -5.53 -31.96 24.81
CA ASN A 244 -4.88 -33.28 24.69
C ASN A 244 -4.68 -33.92 26.06
N TYR A 245 -4.31 -33.12 27.07
CA TYR A 245 -4.19 -33.58 28.45
C TYR A 245 -5.57 -33.91 29.05
N LEU A 246 -6.54 -33.02 28.87
CA LEU A 246 -7.93 -33.16 29.34
C LEU A 246 -8.73 -34.22 28.59
N LYS A 247 -8.28 -34.70 27.41
CA LYS A 247 -8.93 -35.81 26.68
C LYS A 247 -9.03 -37.09 27.51
N LYS A 248 -8.26 -37.16 28.61
CA LYS A 248 -8.47 -38.13 29.68
C LYS A 248 -9.84 -37.99 30.41
N VAL A 249 -10.64 -36.95 30.14
CA VAL A 249 -11.77 -36.46 30.97
C VAL A 249 -13.00 -35.98 30.16
N GLU A 250 -13.32 -36.57 29.00
CA GLU A 250 -14.73 -36.62 28.53
C GLU A 250 -15.38 -35.34 27.91
N ASN A 251 -14.73 -34.65 26.95
CA ASN A 251 -15.40 -33.64 26.09
C ASN A 251 -14.97 -33.75 24.60
N GLN A 252 -15.75 -34.42 23.75
CA GLN A 252 -15.36 -34.67 22.35
C GLN A 252 -15.59 -33.47 21.42
N ASP A 253 -16.65 -32.69 21.61
CA ASP A 253 -17.05 -31.63 20.66
C ASP A 253 -16.07 -30.46 20.64
N GLU A 254 -15.54 -30.06 21.79
CA GLU A 254 -14.53 -29.00 21.91
C GLU A 254 -13.21 -29.40 21.24
N ILE A 255 -12.80 -30.66 21.38
CA ILE A 255 -11.62 -31.22 20.72
C ILE A 255 -11.79 -31.17 19.19
N TRP A 256 -13.00 -31.45 18.68
CA TRP A 256 -13.29 -31.36 17.24
C TRP A 256 -13.20 -29.94 16.70
N GLN A 257 -13.70 -28.95 17.43
CA GLN A 257 -13.64 -27.56 17.00
C GLN A 257 -12.19 -27.04 16.98
N VAL A 258 -11.42 -27.31 18.04
CA VAL A 258 -10.02 -26.88 18.12
C VAL A 258 -9.14 -27.60 17.09
N THR A 259 -9.34 -28.92 16.89
CA THR A 259 -8.65 -29.66 15.81
C THR A 259 -8.95 -29.08 14.44
N ALA A 260 -10.22 -28.82 14.12
CA ALA A 260 -10.61 -28.26 12.83
C ALA A 260 -9.99 -26.88 12.60
N LEU A 261 -10.06 -25.98 13.59
CA LEU A 261 -9.44 -24.65 13.50
C LEU A 261 -7.92 -24.73 13.34
N LEU A 262 -7.26 -25.61 14.10
CA LEU A 262 -5.81 -25.79 14.00
C LEU A 262 -5.40 -26.39 12.63
N THR A 263 -6.21 -27.27 12.03
CA THR A 263 -5.95 -27.74 10.66
C THR A 263 -6.05 -26.61 9.62
N VAL A 264 -7.05 -25.73 9.75
CA VAL A 264 -7.20 -24.57 8.87
C VAL A 264 -6.02 -23.62 9.06
N LEU A 265 -5.61 -23.34 10.29
CA LEU A 265 -4.47 -22.48 10.56
C LEU A 265 -3.14 -23.07 10.11
N LYS A 266 -2.98 -24.39 10.18
CA LYS A 266 -1.79 -25.09 9.64
C LYS A 266 -1.65 -24.87 8.14
N ASP A 267 -2.77 -24.81 7.41
CA ASP A 267 -2.78 -24.55 5.97
C ASP A 267 -2.53 -23.07 5.65
N MET A 268 -3.03 -22.17 6.51
CA MET A 268 -2.91 -20.72 6.33
C MET A 268 -1.57 -20.12 6.78
N SER A 269 -0.90 -20.72 7.78
CA SER A 269 0.36 -20.22 8.35
C SER A 269 1.55 -21.05 7.85
N GLU A 270 2.40 -20.41 7.03
CA GLU A 270 3.66 -21.00 6.57
C GLU A 270 4.59 -21.34 7.76
N ASN A 271 4.61 -20.48 8.79
CA ASN A 271 5.44 -20.66 9.98
C ASN A 271 4.98 -21.87 10.80
N LEU A 272 3.67 -22.02 11.00
CA LEU A 272 3.10 -23.20 11.68
C LEU A 272 3.37 -24.46 10.88
N HIS A 273 3.13 -24.45 9.57
CA HIS A 273 3.38 -25.60 8.71
C HIS A 273 4.83 -26.07 8.80
N GLN A 274 5.78 -25.14 8.68
CA GLN A 274 7.19 -25.51 8.71
C GLN A 274 7.64 -25.99 10.10
N CYS A 275 7.23 -25.32 11.17
CA CYS A 275 7.52 -25.76 12.54
C CYS A 275 6.88 -27.12 12.86
N TRP A 276 5.70 -27.41 12.31
CA TRP A 276 5.02 -28.69 12.44
C TRP A 276 5.83 -29.81 11.77
N MET A 277 6.25 -29.60 10.51
CA MET A 277 7.03 -30.57 9.74
C MET A 277 8.44 -30.81 10.31
N GLU A 278 9.05 -29.81 10.96
CA GLU A 278 10.37 -29.93 11.55
C GLU A 278 10.37 -30.69 12.90
N ASN A 279 9.28 -30.65 13.66
CA ASN A 279 9.25 -31.19 15.04
C ASN A 279 8.37 -32.43 15.24
N ILE A 280 7.49 -32.75 14.28
CA ILE A 280 6.68 -33.97 14.33
C ILE A 280 7.28 -34.96 13.35
N ASP A 281 7.98 -35.96 13.91
CA ASP A 281 8.59 -37.03 13.13
C ASP A 281 7.56 -37.71 12.23
N VAL A 282 7.97 -37.97 10.99
CA VAL A 282 7.19 -38.66 9.95
C VAL A 282 6.68 -40.03 10.44
N ASP A 283 7.34 -40.62 11.46
CA ASP A 283 6.95 -41.88 12.09
C ASP A 283 5.56 -41.81 12.77
N LEU A 284 5.14 -40.63 13.24
CA LEU A 284 3.73 -40.35 13.47
C LEU A 284 3.18 -39.97 12.10
N ASN A 285 2.57 -40.92 11.40
CA ASN A 285 2.05 -40.79 10.03
C ASN A 285 0.79 -39.90 9.99
N LEU A 286 0.96 -38.67 10.45
CA LEU A 286 -0.05 -37.88 11.10
C LEU A 286 -0.29 -36.63 10.26
N THR A 287 -0.80 -36.89 9.07
CA THR A 287 -1.15 -35.86 8.10
C THR A 287 -2.17 -34.86 8.66
N ASN A 288 -2.95 -35.30 9.65
CA ASN A 288 -4.01 -34.54 10.26
C ASN A 288 -3.72 -34.26 11.76
N VAL A 289 -3.91 -33.01 12.19
CA VAL A 289 -3.86 -32.60 13.62
C VAL A 289 -4.81 -33.46 14.45
N LYS A 290 -5.94 -33.83 13.83
CA LYS A 290 -6.91 -34.78 14.37
C LYS A 290 -6.21 -36.04 14.89
N ASP A 291 -5.38 -36.66 14.07
CA ASP A 291 -4.75 -37.92 14.44
C ASP A 291 -3.82 -37.72 15.64
N LEU A 292 -3.13 -36.57 15.80
CA LEU A 292 -2.30 -36.27 16.99
C LEU A 292 -3.10 -36.32 18.28
N LEU A 293 -4.29 -35.71 18.24
CA LEU A 293 -5.13 -35.64 19.41
C LEU A 293 -5.82 -36.99 19.65
N TYR A 294 -6.03 -37.85 18.64
CA TYR A 294 -6.67 -39.17 18.80
C TYR A 294 -5.72 -40.34 19.06
N THR A 295 -4.45 -40.31 18.59
CA THR A 295 -3.52 -41.44 18.73
C THR A 295 -2.85 -41.56 20.10
N THR A 296 -3.03 -40.57 20.99
CA THR A 296 -2.41 -40.53 22.33
C THR A 296 -2.79 -41.72 23.24
N SER A 297 -3.77 -42.56 22.87
CA SER A 297 -4.22 -43.69 23.67
C SER A 297 -3.31 -44.93 23.64
N THR A 298 -2.31 -45.03 22.75
CA THR A 298 -1.61 -46.32 22.54
C THR A 298 -0.08 -46.29 22.42
N SER A 299 0.60 -45.13 22.38
CA SER A 299 2.07 -45.10 22.28
C SER A 299 2.70 -43.84 22.90
N SER A 300 3.54 -44.06 23.93
CA SER A 300 4.48 -43.10 24.54
C SER A 300 3.87 -41.75 24.97
N GLU A 301 3.25 -41.71 26.15
CA GLU A 301 2.62 -40.51 26.77
C GLU A 301 3.54 -39.27 26.85
N GLY A 302 4.87 -39.42 26.75
CA GLY A 302 5.82 -38.30 26.82
C GLY A 302 6.20 -37.66 25.48
N SER A 303 6.07 -38.37 24.35
CA SER A 303 6.62 -37.90 23.08
C SER A 303 5.72 -36.87 22.39
N THR A 304 4.40 -37.00 22.50
CA THR A 304 3.46 -36.08 21.84
C THR A 304 3.41 -34.71 22.52
N ASP A 305 3.46 -34.66 23.85
CA ASP A 305 3.48 -33.40 24.60
C ASP A 305 4.81 -32.64 24.42
N LEU A 306 5.93 -33.36 24.37
CA LEU A 306 7.23 -32.77 24.04
C LEU A 306 7.25 -32.23 22.60
N ALA A 307 6.68 -32.97 21.64
CA ALA A 307 6.58 -32.53 20.26
C ALA A 307 5.73 -31.26 20.14
N LEU A 308 4.59 -31.19 20.82
CA LEU A 308 3.70 -30.01 20.78
C LEU A 308 4.34 -28.79 21.42
N MET A 309 5.05 -28.96 22.55
CA MET A 309 5.82 -27.88 23.19
C MET A 309 6.97 -27.37 22.28
N ASN A 310 7.62 -28.27 21.53
CA ASN A 310 8.65 -27.87 20.56
C ASN A 310 8.07 -27.12 19.37
N VAL A 311 6.92 -27.57 18.83
CA VAL A 311 6.18 -26.84 17.79
C VAL A 311 5.79 -25.45 18.28
N GLN A 312 5.22 -25.34 19.49
CA GLN A 312 4.84 -24.05 20.09
C GLN A 312 6.03 -23.09 20.19
N ARG A 313 7.17 -23.55 20.73
CA ARG A 313 8.38 -22.73 20.87
C ARG A 313 8.92 -22.30 19.51
N CYS A 314 8.92 -23.21 18.53
CA CYS A 314 9.32 -22.91 17.15
C CYS A 314 8.42 -21.85 16.53
N VAL A 315 7.09 -22.00 16.65
CA VAL A 315 6.10 -21.06 16.11
C VAL A 315 6.27 -19.68 16.74
N HIS A 316 6.38 -19.60 18.06
CA HIS A 316 6.58 -18.31 18.75
C HIS A 316 7.82 -17.58 18.26
N PHE A 317 8.98 -18.26 18.22
CA PHE A 317 10.23 -17.66 17.77
C PHE A 317 10.20 -17.27 16.29
N ARG A 318 9.74 -18.20 15.44
CA ARG A 318 9.76 -18.04 13.98
C ARG A 318 8.75 -17.00 13.51
N ALA A 319 7.54 -17.00 14.05
CA ALA A 319 6.53 -16.00 13.76
C ALA A 319 6.98 -14.61 14.22
N GLY A 320 7.59 -14.49 15.41
CA GLY A 320 8.15 -13.23 15.90
C GLY A 320 9.21 -12.67 14.96
N TRP A 321 10.14 -13.51 14.51
CA TRP A 321 11.16 -13.11 13.54
C TRP A 321 10.56 -12.75 12.17
N SER A 322 9.67 -13.59 11.63
CA SER A 322 9.02 -13.40 10.34
C SER A 322 8.21 -12.10 10.29
N LEU A 323 7.39 -11.83 11.32
CA LEU A 323 6.61 -10.59 11.43
C LEU A 323 7.52 -9.36 11.56
N LYS A 324 8.64 -9.47 12.28
CA LYS A 324 9.63 -8.39 12.40
C LYS A 324 10.29 -8.06 11.05
N LEU A 325 10.64 -9.07 10.25
CA LEU A 325 11.16 -8.85 8.89
C LEU A 325 10.09 -8.23 7.99
N LYS A 326 8.87 -8.77 8.01
CA LYS A 326 7.74 -8.28 7.21
C LYS A 326 7.40 -6.81 7.54
N SER A 327 7.42 -6.43 8.81
CA SER A 327 7.22 -5.03 9.23
C SER A 327 8.33 -4.11 8.68
N ARG A 328 9.60 -4.54 8.72
CA ARG A 328 10.73 -3.76 8.18
C ARG A 328 10.66 -3.60 6.67
N ASP A 329 10.31 -4.66 5.94
CA ASP A 329 10.17 -4.63 4.48
C ASP A 329 9.02 -3.72 4.05
N ILE A 330 7.86 -3.84 4.72
CA ILE A 330 6.71 -2.97 4.46
C ILE A 330 7.05 -1.51 4.79
N SER A 331 7.70 -1.25 5.93
CA SER A 331 8.16 0.10 6.31
C SER A 331 9.08 0.72 5.26
N SER A 332 10.05 -0.05 4.75
CA SER A 332 10.94 0.39 3.67
C SER A 332 10.18 0.71 2.39
N SER A 333 9.23 -0.14 2.00
CA SER A 333 8.36 0.07 0.83
C SER A 333 7.50 1.33 0.99
N ILE A 334 6.90 1.53 2.17
CA ILE A 334 6.12 2.73 2.51
C ILE A 334 7.01 3.98 2.40
N SER A 335 8.22 3.95 2.96
CA SER A 335 9.17 5.06 2.88
C SER A 335 9.51 5.42 1.43
N LEU A 336 9.80 4.42 0.58
CA LEU A 336 10.06 4.63 -0.85
C LEU A 336 8.85 5.24 -1.57
N LYS A 337 7.63 4.75 -1.29
CA LYS A 337 6.39 5.32 -1.85
C LYS A 337 6.20 6.78 -1.44
N VAL A 338 6.45 7.12 -0.18
CA VAL A 338 6.39 8.51 0.31
C VAL A 338 7.43 9.37 -0.40
N CYS A 339 8.68 8.91 -0.53
CA CYS A 339 9.73 9.63 -1.25
C CYS A 339 9.38 9.86 -2.73
N LEU A 340 8.82 8.85 -3.41
CA LEU A 340 8.38 9.00 -4.80
C LEU A 340 7.20 9.97 -4.93
N LEU A 341 6.25 9.90 -4.01
CA LEU A 341 5.10 10.81 -3.96
C LEU A 341 5.54 12.25 -3.73
N THR A 342 6.47 12.50 -2.79
CA THR A 342 6.99 13.85 -2.53
C THR A 342 7.74 14.40 -3.74
N ILE A 343 8.59 13.60 -4.39
CA ILE A 343 9.29 14.01 -5.62
C ILE A 343 8.30 14.32 -6.74
N ALA A 344 7.28 13.47 -6.96
CA ALA A 344 6.25 13.71 -7.97
C ALA A 344 5.44 15.00 -7.68
N CYS A 345 5.06 15.21 -6.43
CA CYS A 345 4.40 16.43 -5.95
C CYS A 345 5.25 17.69 -6.11
N LEU A 346 6.59 17.59 -6.15
CA LEU A 346 7.49 18.71 -6.39
C LEU A 346 7.79 18.95 -7.87
N ILE A 347 8.05 17.89 -8.65
CA ILE A 347 8.35 18.00 -10.09
C ILE A 347 7.17 18.61 -10.84
N TYR A 348 5.96 18.16 -10.53
CA TYR A 348 4.76 18.59 -11.23
C TYR A 348 4.50 20.12 -11.16
N PRO A 349 4.46 20.78 -9.98
CA PRO A 349 4.31 22.23 -9.91
C PRO A 349 5.50 22.98 -10.52
N ILE A 350 6.73 22.46 -10.41
CA ILE A 350 7.89 23.06 -11.06
C ILE A 350 7.68 23.09 -12.58
N VAL A 351 7.32 21.96 -13.18
CA VAL A 351 7.06 21.85 -14.63
C VAL A 351 5.90 22.76 -15.05
N LEU A 352 4.81 22.82 -14.26
CA LEU A 352 3.70 23.72 -14.56
C LEU A 352 4.09 25.20 -14.52
N LEU A 353 4.89 25.61 -13.53
CA LEU A 353 5.38 26.99 -13.41
C LEU A 353 6.33 27.32 -14.55
N SER A 354 7.26 26.43 -14.89
CA SER A 354 8.16 26.58 -16.04
C SER A 354 7.40 26.67 -17.35
N PHE A 355 6.38 25.83 -17.54
CA PHE A 355 5.54 25.87 -18.73
C PHE A 355 4.78 27.19 -18.83
N LYS A 356 4.18 27.67 -17.74
CA LYS A 356 3.51 28.97 -17.70
C LYS A 356 4.46 30.10 -18.10
N GLN A 357 5.62 30.18 -17.45
CA GLN A 357 6.63 31.22 -17.73
C GLN A 357 7.13 31.17 -19.19
N MET A 358 7.41 29.97 -19.71
CA MET A 358 7.81 29.78 -21.11
C MET A 358 6.70 30.23 -22.06
N THR A 359 5.43 29.90 -21.77
CA THR A 359 4.31 30.33 -22.60
C THR A 359 4.07 31.84 -22.54
N GLU A 360 4.30 32.50 -21.41
CA GLU A 360 4.22 33.96 -21.27
C GLU A 360 5.35 34.63 -22.09
N TRP A 361 6.59 34.15 -21.95
CA TRP A 361 7.73 34.67 -22.71
C TRP A 361 7.55 34.55 -24.23
N ILE A 362 7.10 33.40 -24.73
CA ILE A 362 6.83 33.20 -26.17
C ILE A 362 5.70 34.15 -26.64
N GLN A 363 4.70 34.39 -25.79
CA GLN A 363 3.60 35.27 -26.13
C GLN A 363 4.02 36.73 -26.22
N ASP A 364 4.83 37.20 -25.28
CA ASP A 364 5.38 38.56 -25.27
C ASP A 364 6.32 38.77 -26.45
N TYR A 365 7.16 37.78 -26.74
CA TYR A 365 8.04 37.80 -27.92
C TYR A 365 7.23 37.90 -29.22
N ALA A 366 6.18 37.09 -29.38
CA ALA A 366 5.33 37.11 -30.56
C ALA A 366 4.58 38.45 -30.70
N GLN A 367 4.18 39.08 -29.59
CA GLN A 367 3.58 40.41 -29.61
C GLN A 367 4.59 41.49 -29.99
N SER A 368 5.79 41.49 -29.39
CA SER A 368 6.85 42.43 -29.74
C SER A 368 7.25 42.32 -31.21
N LEU A 369 7.37 41.09 -31.72
CA LEU A 369 7.68 40.84 -33.12
C LEU A 369 6.59 41.42 -34.03
N ARG A 370 5.31 41.24 -33.68
CA ARG A 370 4.18 41.81 -34.41
C ARG A 370 4.24 43.34 -34.44
N GLU A 371 4.46 43.98 -33.30
CA GLU A 371 4.58 45.44 -33.20
C GLU A 371 5.72 45.95 -34.10
N LYS A 372 6.89 45.32 -34.03
CA LYS A 372 8.04 45.63 -34.92
C LYS A 372 7.71 45.42 -36.39
N THR A 373 6.94 44.39 -36.75
CA THR A 373 6.54 44.17 -38.15
C THR A 373 5.53 45.21 -38.62
N GLU A 374 4.64 45.68 -37.74
CA GLU A 374 3.68 46.74 -38.04
C GLU A 374 4.38 48.10 -38.20
N ASP A 375 5.37 48.42 -37.35
CA ASP A 375 6.18 49.62 -37.46
C ASP A 375 7.00 49.64 -38.76
N LEU A 376 7.67 48.53 -39.09
CA LEU A 376 8.40 48.39 -40.36
C LEU A 376 7.48 48.55 -41.58
N LYS A 377 6.22 48.10 -41.50
CA LYS A 377 5.23 48.31 -42.56
C LYS A 377 4.84 49.78 -42.68
N ARG A 378 4.72 50.51 -41.56
CA ARG A 378 4.43 51.97 -41.57
C ARG A 378 5.60 52.75 -42.17
N GLU A 379 6.82 52.45 -41.75
CA GLU A 379 8.04 53.07 -42.30
C GLU A 379 8.18 52.79 -43.80
N ARG A 380 7.92 51.55 -44.23
CA ARG A 380 7.91 51.20 -45.65
C ARG A 380 6.89 52.03 -46.45
N ARG A 381 5.67 52.20 -45.93
CA ARG A 381 4.63 53.02 -46.57
C ARG A 381 5.02 54.50 -46.61
N LEU A 382 5.64 55.01 -45.55
CA LEU A 382 6.14 56.39 -45.50
C LEU A 382 7.24 56.61 -46.55
N ALA A 383 8.20 55.69 -46.66
CA ALA A 383 9.25 55.74 -47.68
C ALA A 383 8.67 55.64 -49.10
N GLU A 384 7.63 54.82 -49.31
CA GLU A 384 6.89 54.76 -50.56
C GLU A 384 6.20 56.09 -50.91
N ASP A 385 5.57 56.74 -49.92
CA ASP A 385 4.88 58.01 -50.11
C ASP A 385 5.87 59.16 -50.42
N LEU A 386 6.97 59.25 -49.68
CA LEU A 386 8.05 60.21 -49.97
C LEU A 386 8.66 60.01 -51.36
N LEU A 387 8.82 58.76 -51.79
CA LEU A 387 9.32 58.45 -53.14
C LEU A 387 8.34 58.94 -54.22
N HIS A 388 7.03 58.85 -53.99
CA HIS A 388 5.99 59.32 -54.90
C HIS A 388 5.82 60.86 -54.93
N GLN A 389 6.27 61.57 -53.89
CA GLN A 389 6.32 63.03 -53.89
C GLN A 389 7.47 63.56 -54.75
N MET A 390 8.62 62.86 -54.77
CA MET A 390 9.79 63.31 -55.53
C MET A 390 9.77 62.87 -57.00
N LEU A 391 9.03 61.81 -57.34
CA LEU A 391 9.07 61.19 -58.67
C LEU A 391 7.67 60.76 -59.11
N PRO A 392 7.30 60.96 -60.39
CA PRO A 392 6.06 60.41 -60.94
C PRO A 392 5.96 58.90 -60.66
N LYS A 393 4.76 58.40 -60.37
CA LYS A 393 4.53 57.00 -59.97
C LYS A 393 5.13 55.98 -60.95
N SER A 394 5.18 56.31 -62.24
CA SER A 394 5.82 55.49 -63.29
C SER A 394 7.32 55.33 -63.05
N VAL A 395 8.02 56.44 -62.77
CA VAL A 395 9.48 56.48 -62.52
C VAL A 395 9.82 55.77 -61.20
N ALA A 396 9.05 56.03 -60.14
CA ALA A 396 9.24 55.37 -58.84
C ALA A 396 9.11 53.84 -58.92
N LYS A 397 8.12 53.34 -59.70
CA LYS A 397 7.95 51.89 -59.95
C LYS A 397 9.11 51.30 -60.76
N GLN A 398 9.66 52.04 -61.71
CA GLN A 398 10.81 51.58 -62.52
C GLN A 398 12.12 51.55 -61.71
N LEU A 399 12.34 52.53 -60.83
CA LEU A 399 13.47 52.52 -59.89
C LEU A 399 13.40 51.34 -58.91
N ARG A 400 12.20 50.99 -58.43
CA ARG A 400 11.98 49.78 -57.61
C ARG A 400 12.38 48.48 -58.31
N GLN A 401 12.32 48.45 -59.63
CA GLN A 401 12.67 47.29 -60.43
C GLN A 401 14.14 47.29 -60.90
N ASN A 402 14.96 48.24 -60.45
CA ASN A 402 16.34 48.43 -60.92
C ASN A 402 16.45 48.51 -62.46
N LYS A 403 15.45 49.10 -63.13
CA LYS A 403 15.53 49.35 -64.58
C LYS A 403 16.14 50.73 -64.83
N HIS A 404 17.14 50.79 -65.71
CA HIS A 404 17.74 52.06 -66.17
C HIS A 404 16.68 52.93 -66.84
N PHE A 405 16.55 54.18 -66.37
CA PHE A 405 15.66 55.18 -66.95
C PHE A 405 16.43 56.01 -67.98
N GLU A 406 16.05 55.93 -69.25
CA GLU A 406 16.48 56.90 -70.28
C GLU A 406 15.62 58.17 -70.15
N ALA A 407 16.23 59.34 -70.32
CA ALA A 407 15.54 60.61 -70.17
C ALA A 407 14.47 60.79 -71.26
N GLU A 408 13.18 60.73 -70.89
CA GLU A 408 12.08 61.10 -71.78
C GLU A 408 12.08 62.61 -72.03
N SER A 409 12.14 63.00 -73.30
CA SER A 409 11.96 64.40 -73.73
C SER A 409 10.46 64.71 -73.81
N TYR A 410 9.96 65.59 -72.95
CA TYR A 410 8.57 66.05 -72.98
C TYR A 410 8.47 67.30 -73.88
N GLU A 411 7.94 67.14 -75.09
CA GLU A 411 7.90 68.20 -76.12
C GLU A 411 6.79 69.27 -75.89
N LYS A 412 5.97 69.12 -74.85
CA LYS A 412 4.98 70.12 -74.41
C LYS A 412 4.87 70.12 -72.90
N VAL A 413 5.77 70.84 -72.23
CA VAL A 413 5.63 71.14 -70.81
C VAL A 413 5.10 72.56 -70.68
N LEU A 414 3.87 72.68 -70.19
CA LEU A 414 3.29 73.97 -69.83
C LEU A 414 3.86 74.35 -68.47
N TYR A 415 4.83 75.24 -68.43
CA TYR A 415 5.28 75.89 -67.20
C TYR A 415 4.32 77.05 -66.93
N LEU A 416 3.50 76.93 -65.89
CA LEU A 416 2.66 78.00 -65.36
C LEU A 416 3.40 78.77 -64.26
#